data_AF-A0A8S0FDA8-F1
#
_entry.id   AF-A0A8S0FDA8-F1
#
_cell.length_a   1.000
_cell.length_b   1.000
_cell.length_c   1.000
_cell.angle_alpha   90.00
_cell.angle_beta   90.00
_cell.angle_gamma   90.00
#
_symmetry.space_group_name_H-M   'P 1'
#
loop_
_entity.id
_entity.type
_entity.pdbx_description
1 polymer ?
#
loop_
_entity_poly.entity_id
_entity_poly.type
_entity_poly.pdbx_seq_one_letter_code
_entity_poly.pdbx_strand_id
1 'polypeptide(L)'
;MKSAYDNAEKRLQKDQNGADIPGKDTFTKNIGACRAYSGALSTEAGNWTTAQFIEWLDSRGAFNHPYWMCKGSWSYANNKIITDTGCGDIHLAGCVVEVMGTKSAITIRVTDTPTTSSGGGTTSAQFTYINHGDGYSPGWRRDWNRQGDAMTGTINQDGGSQNAYMSTALCSGTRGGKKYLRKFRGGEGDTIWHETVQGGVVRWATGNTDAQEELSLSSAYGLRSRGEITSLSANGLRIAYGNYGFFIRNDGGSTYLMLTASGDKFGTWNGLRPLTIN
;
A
#
# COMPACT_ATOMS: atom_id res chain seq x y z
N MET A 1 -36.19 12.89 -55.61
CA MET A 1 -35.09 11.89 -55.54
C MET A 1 -33.71 12.55 -55.62
N LYS A 2 -33.37 13.30 -56.69
CA LYS A 2 -32.05 13.95 -56.87
C LYS A 2 -31.58 14.80 -55.66
N SER A 3 -32.42 15.72 -55.18
CA SER A 3 -32.07 16.56 -54.01
C SER A 3 -31.81 15.78 -52.71
N ALA A 4 -32.37 14.57 -52.56
CA ALA A 4 -32.08 13.71 -51.40
C ALA A 4 -30.71 13.04 -51.52
N TYR A 5 -30.33 12.59 -52.73
CA TYR A 5 -29.00 12.06 -53.02
C TYR A 5 -27.91 13.14 -52.90
N ASP A 6 -28.15 14.33 -53.44
CA ASP A 6 -27.18 15.45 -53.38
C ASP A 6 -26.90 15.92 -51.94
N ASN A 7 -27.85 15.71 -51.01
CA ASN A 7 -27.68 16.00 -49.59
C ASN A 7 -27.00 14.84 -48.84
N ALA A 8 -27.28 13.59 -49.22
CA ALA A 8 -26.61 12.41 -48.66
C ALA A 8 -25.13 12.37 -49.03
N GLU A 9 -24.78 12.74 -50.27
CA GLU A 9 -23.39 12.83 -50.72
C GLU A 9 -22.57 13.85 -49.92
N LYS A 10 -23.17 14.84 -49.26
CA LYS A 10 -22.43 15.85 -48.48
C LYS A 10 -22.19 15.49 -47.02
N ARG A 11 -22.45 14.24 -46.60
CA ARG A 11 -22.45 13.83 -45.19
C ARG A 11 -21.63 12.56 -44.94
N LEU A 12 -20.53 12.68 -44.20
CA LEU A 12 -19.72 11.56 -43.69
C LEU A 12 -19.40 10.51 -44.75
N GLN A 13 -18.85 10.97 -45.88
CA GLN A 13 -18.46 10.10 -46.98
C GLN A 13 -17.39 9.09 -46.50
N LYS A 14 -17.62 7.80 -46.76
CA LYS A 14 -16.74 6.71 -46.28
C LYS A 14 -15.30 6.85 -46.78
N ASP A 15 -15.14 7.28 -48.02
CA ASP A 15 -13.85 7.48 -48.70
C ASP A 15 -13.12 8.76 -48.25
N GLN A 16 -13.81 9.70 -47.59
CA GLN A 16 -13.21 10.93 -47.05
C GLN A 16 -12.63 10.72 -45.64
N ASN A 17 -12.94 9.62 -44.95
CA ASN A 17 -12.45 9.33 -43.59
C ASN A 17 -12.57 10.51 -42.61
N GLY A 18 -13.65 11.30 -42.71
CA GLY A 18 -13.91 12.45 -41.84
C GLY A 18 -13.20 13.75 -42.27
N ALA A 19 -12.53 13.80 -43.42
CA ALA A 19 -12.00 15.04 -43.99
C ALA A 19 -13.10 16.08 -44.21
N ASP A 20 -14.30 15.61 -44.58
CA ASP A 20 -15.53 16.35 -44.84
C ASP A 20 -16.22 16.92 -43.58
N ILE A 21 -15.71 16.62 -42.37
CA ILE A 21 -16.22 17.18 -41.12
C ILE A 21 -15.71 18.63 -40.95
N PRO A 22 -16.59 19.66 -41.01
CA PRO A 22 -16.18 21.07 -40.99
C PRO A 22 -15.58 21.54 -39.66
N GLY A 23 -15.94 20.89 -38.55
CA GLY A 23 -15.46 21.22 -37.21
C GLY A 23 -15.13 19.95 -36.43
N LYS A 24 -13.97 19.36 -36.70
CA LYS A 24 -13.55 18.07 -36.10
C LYS A 24 -13.53 18.13 -34.57
N ASP A 25 -13.07 19.25 -34.00
CA ASP A 25 -13.03 19.46 -32.55
C ASP A 25 -14.44 19.45 -31.91
N THR A 26 -15.37 20.23 -32.46
CA THR A 26 -16.79 20.25 -32.04
C THR A 26 -17.46 18.91 -32.29
N PHE A 27 -17.15 18.24 -33.40
CA PHE A 27 -17.66 16.90 -33.70
C PHE A 27 -17.22 15.90 -32.64
N THR A 28 -15.92 15.80 -32.35
CA THR A 28 -15.35 14.94 -31.30
C THR A 28 -16.01 15.19 -29.94
N LYS A 29 -16.24 16.46 -29.59
CA LYS A 29 -16.98 16.85 -28.38
C LYS A 29 -18.42 16.32 -28.40
N ASN A 30 -19.16 16.54 -29.47
CA ASN A 30 -20.59 16.19 -29.56
C ASN A 30 -20.83 14.67 -29.51
N ILE A 31 -19.91 13.88 -30.08
CA ILE A 31 -20.02 12.42 -30.05
C ILE A 31 -19.42 11.80 -28.76
N GLY A 32 -18.81 12.62 -27.89
CA GLY A 32 -18.17 12.15 -26.66
C GLY A 32 -16.91 11.30 -26.87
N ALA A 33 -16.26 11.41 -28.03
CA ALA A 33 -15.03 10.69 -28.31
C ALA A 33 -13.84 11.33 -27.57
N CYS A 34 -12.84 10.51 -27.23
CA CYS A 34 -11.60 11.00 -26.64
C CYS A 34 -10.88 11.95 -27.59
N ARG A 35 -10.52 13.14 -27.11
CA ARG A 35 -9.64 14.06 -27.84
C ARG A 35 -8.18 13.79 -27.47
N ALA A 36 -7.46 13.12 -28.37
CA ALA A 36 -6.00 13.01 -28.31
C ALA A 36 -5.36 14.32 -28.78
N TYR A 37 -4.96 15.17 -27.83
CA TYR A 37 -4.43 16.50 -28.12
C TYR A 37 -3.00 16.48 -28.68
N SER A 38 -2.12 15.65 -28.11
CA SER A 38 -0.74 15.49 -28.58
C SER A 38 -0.14 14.18 -28.07
N GLY A 39 0.74 13.57 -28.87
CA GLY A 39 1.49 12.37 -28.53
C GLY A 39 2.88 12.62 -27.92
N ALA A 40 3.37 13.87 -27.92
CA ALA A 40 4.71 14.24 -27.44
C ALA A 40 4.80 15.73 -27.06
N LEU A 41 4.02 16.14 -26.07
CA LEU A 41 3.92 17.53 -25.64
C LEU A 41 5.08 17.94 -24.70
N SER A 42 5.64 19.13 -24.87
CA SER A 42 6.54 19.71 -23.88
C SER A 42 5.77 20.66 -22.97
N THR A 43 6.00 20.55 -21.66
CA THR A 43 5.48 21.49 -20.66
C THR A 43 6.54 22.49 -20.20
N GLU A 44 7.72 22.48 -20.84
CA GLU A 44 8.93 23.25 -20.47
C GLU A 44 9.48 22.84 -19.09
N ALA A 45 10.63 23.40 -18.69
CA ALA A 45 11.25 23.09 -17.40
C ALA A 45 10.51 23.74 -16.22
N GLY A 46 10.74 23.22 -15.01
CA GLY A 46 10.31 23.80 -13.74
C GLY A 46 9.16 23.05 -13.07
N ASN A 47 8.54 23.69 -12.07
CA ASN A 47 7.54 23.03 -11.22
C ASN A 47 6.16 23.69 -11.37
N TRP A 48 5.13 22.89 -11.14
CA TRP A 48 3.76 23.35 -11.00
C TRP A 48 3.17 22.93 -9.66
N THR A 49 2.29 23.79 -9.15
CA THR A 49 1.25 23.38 -8.21
C THR A 49 0.11 22.69 -8.97
N THR A 50 -0.69 21.91 -8.26
CA THR A 50 -1.87 21.24 -8.82
C THR A 50 -2.83 22.27 -9.45
N ALA A 51 -2.98 23.43 -8.84
CA ALA A 51 -3.80 24.52 -9.38
C ALA A 51 -3.26 25.05 -10.72
N GLN A 52 -1.95 25.30 -10.82
CA GLN A 52 -1.31 25.74 -12.08
C GLN A 52 -1.44 24.69 -13.19
N PHE A 53 -1.33 23.40 -12.84
CA PHE A 53 -1.53 22.31 -13.79
C PHE A 53 -2.97 22.27 -14.32
N ILE A 54 -3.98 22.44 -13.45
CA ILE A 54 -5.39 22.49 -13.85
C ILE A 54 -5.68 23.69 -14.76
N GLU A 55 -5.16 24.88 -14.43
CA GLU A 55 -5.31 26.06 -15.30
C GLU A 55 -4.62 25.88 -16.65
N TRP A 56 -3.47 25.21 -16.68
CA TRP A 56 -2.83 24.86 -17.94
C TRP A 56 -3.70 23.89 -18.76
N LEU A 57 -4.32 22.87 -18.15
CA LEU A 57 -5.25 21.97 -18.83
C LEU A 57 -6.47 22.71 -19.40
N ASP A 58 -7.01 23.68 -18.66
CA ASP A 58 -8.13 24.52 -19.11
C ASP A 58 -7.73 25.33 -20.35
N SER A 59 -6.53 25.92 -20.34
CA SER A 59 -5.98 26.66 -21.49
C SER A 59 -5.80 25.81 -22.77
N ARG A 60 -5.70 24.48 -22.64
CA ARG A 60 -5.63 23.53 -23.77
C ARG A 60 -7.01 22.99 -24.19
N GLY A 61 -8.06 23.45 -23.53
CA GLY A 61 -9.43 23.04 -23.74
C GLY A 61 -9.74 21.64 -23.20
N ALA A 62 -8.99 21.14 -22.21
CA ALA A 62 -9.23 19.80 -21.68
C ALA A 62 -10.66 19.64 -21.13
N PHE A 63 -11.19 20.67 -20.46
CA PHE A 63 -12.55 20.67 -19.91
C PHE A 63 -13.66 21.00 -20.92
N ASN A 64 -13.29 21.27 -22.17
CA ASN A 64 -14.25 21.48 -23.26
C ASN A 64 -14.69 20.16 -23.90
N HIS A 65 -14.06 19.04 -23.54
CA HIS A 65 -14.40 17.70 -24.03
C HIS A 65 -14.78 16.79 -22.84
N PRO A 66 -15.74 15.86 -23.00
CA PRO A 66 -16.04 14.89 -21.95
C PRO A 66 -14.84 14.02 -21.56
N TYR A 67 -13.95 13.76 -22.53
CA TYR A 67 -12.70 13.02 -22.34
C TYR A 67 -11.61 13.61 -23.25
N TRP A 68 -10.49 13.99 -22.64
CA TRP A 68 -9.32 14.58 -23.27
C TRP A 68 -8.06 13.86 -22.80
N MET A 69 -7.05 13.74 -23.66
CA MET A 69 -5.75 13.21 -23.27
C MET A 69 -4.60 13.92 -23.98
N CYS A 70 -3.44 13.97 -23.32
CA CYS A 70 -2.16 14.25 -23.96
C CYS A 70 -1.07 13.31 -23.44
N LYS A 71 -0.01 13.11 -24.22
CA LYS A 71 1.21 12.45 -23.76
C LYS A 71 2.35 13.45 -23.72
N GLY A 72 3.05 13.51 -22.60
CA GLY A 72 4.28 14.28 -22.43
C GLY A 72 5.41 13.71 -23.26
N SER A 73 6.28 14.59 -23.76
CA SER A 73 7.52 14.22 -24.45
C SER A 73 8.47 13.48 -23.51
N TRP A 74 9.39 12.67 -24.05
CA TRP A 74 10.35 11.89 -23.24
C TRP A 74 11.43 12.74 -22.54
N SER A 75 11.50 14.05 -22.85
CA SER A 75 12.56 14.91 -22.33
C SER A 75 12.32 15.28 -20.87
N TYR A 76 13.13 14.76 -19.96
CA TYR A 76 13.05 15.12 -18.54
C TYR A 76 13.34 16.59 -18.26
N ALA A 77 14.19 17.24 -19.07
CA ALA A 77 14.50 18.66 -18.89
C ALA A 77 13.38 19.59 -19.38
N ASN A 78 12.56 19.12 -20.34
CA ASN A 78 11.54 19.94 -21.00
C ASN A 78 10.13 19.59 -20.55
N ASN A 79 9.99 18.99 -19.36
CA ASN A 79 8.71 18.75 -18.74
C ASN A 79 8.71 19.15 -17.28
N LYS A 80 7.54 19.59 -16.81
CA LYS A 80 7.36 20.07 -15.45
C LYS A 80 7.09 18.95 -14.48
N ILE A 81 7.30 19.26 -13.20
CA ILE A 81 7.01 18.39 -12.07
C ILE A 81 5.90 19.02 -11.21
N ILE A 82 4.88 18.24 -10.86
CA ILE A 82 3.83 18.64 -9.92
C ILE A 82 4.28 18.20 -8.52
N THR A 83 4.44 19.14 -7.58
CA THR A 83 5.15 18.89 -6.31
C THR A 83 4.29 19.01 -5.05
N ASP A 84 3.00 19.33 -5.18
CA ASP A 84 2.08 19.56 -4.04
C ASP A 84 1.03 18.45 -3.90
N THR A 85 1.28 17.28 -4.46
CA THR A 85 0.29 16.19 -4.52
C THR A 85 0.02 15.53 -3.18
N GLY A 86 0.97 15.61 -2.24
CA GLY A 86 0.92 14.90 -0.95
C GLY A 86 1.09 13.37 -1.04
N CYS A 87 1.16 12.81 -2.25
CA CYS A 87 1.34 11.38 -2.48
C CYS A 87 2.51 11.06 -3.44
N GLY A 88 3.46 11.99 -3.57
CA GLY A 88 4.66 11.88 -4.40
C GLY A 88 4.61 12.79 -5.63
N ASP A 89 5.76 13.34 -6.00
CA ASP A 89 5.85 14.30 -7.10
C ASP A 89 5.58 13.63 -8.46
N ILE A 90 4.92 14.34 -9.36
CA ILE A 90 4.53 13.83 -10.70
C ILE A 90 5.37 14.53 -11.75
N HIS A 91 6.32 13.82 -12.37
CA HIS A 91 7.09 14.37 -13.47
C HIS A 91 6.36 14.10 -14.78
N LEU A 92 6.00 15.11 -15.57
CA LEU A 92 5.19 14.93 -16.78
C LEU A 92 5.96 14.34 -17.99
N ALA A 93 7.25 14.05 -17.85
CA ALA A 93 8.06 13.46 -18.91
C ALA A 93 7.55 12.06 -19.28
N GLY A 94 7.22 11.83 -20.55
CA GLY A 94 6.71 10.54 -21.02
C GLY A 94 5.33 10.15 -20.48
N CYS A 95 4.74 10.93 -19.58
CA CYS A 95 3.49 10.59 -18.91
C CYS A 95 2.29 10.71 -19.84
N VAL A 96 1.29 9.85 -19.64
CA VAL A 96 -0.02 10.03 -20.25
C VAL A 96 -0.90 10.76 -19.24
N VAL A 97 -1.48 11.88 -19.67
CA VAL A 97 -2.45 12.65 -18.89
C VAL A 97 -3.81 12.47 -19.53
N GLU A 98 -4.75 12.01 -18.75
CA GLU A 98 -6.15 11.82 -19.12
C GLU A 98 -7.02 12.73 -18.26
N VAL A 99 -7.95 13.46 -18.87
CA VAL A 99 -8.88 14.36 -18.20
C VAL A 99 -10.29 13.95 -18.58
N MET A 100 -11.10 13.66 -17.57
CA MET A 100 -12.48 13.21 -17.71
C MET A 100 -13.40 14.13 -16.89
N GLY A 101 -14.52 14.53 -17.48
CA GLY A 101 -15.49 15.42 -16.85
C GLY A 101 -15.29 16.90 -17.17
N THR A 102 -15.89 17.77 -16.37
CA THR A 102 -15.89 19.24 -16.53
C THR A 102 -15.13 19.90 -15.39
N LYS A 103 -14.62 21.14 -15.53
CA LYS A 103 -13.80 21.81 -14.50
C LYS A 103 -14.38 21.78 -13.06
N SER A 104 -15.71 21.72 -12.91
CA SER A 104 -16.40 21.61 -11.61
C SER A 104 -16.50 20.19 -11.04
N ALA A 105 -16.29 19.16 -11.87
CA ALA A 105 -16.37 17.74 -11.55
C ALA A 105 -15.36 16.97 -12.42
N ILE A 106 -14.10 16.93 -11.98
CA ILE A 106 -12.97 16.40 -12.75
C ILE A 106 -12.40 15.13 -12.14
N THR A 107 -12.00 14.23 -13.03
CA THR A 107 -11.03 13.17 -12.75
C THR A 107 -9.85 13.35 -13.70
N ILE A 108 -8.65 13.51 -13.16
CA ILE A 108 -7.40 13.52 -13.94
C ILE A 108 -6.62 12.28 -13.59
N ARG A 109 -6.28 11.46 -14.57
CA ARG A 109 -5.37 10.33 -14.40
C ARG A 109 -4.04 10.65 -15.07
N VAL A 110 -2.95 10.51 -14.32
CA VAL A 110 -1.60 10.61 -14.84
C VAL A 110 -0.91 9.27 -14.68
N THR A 111 -0.60 8.63 -15.79
CA THR A 111 0.19 7.41 -15.82
C THR A 111 1.65 7.77 -16.06
N ASP A 112 2.45 7.69 -15.00
CA ASP A 112 3.89 7.89 -15.02
C ASP A 112 4.57 6.62 -15.54
N THR A 113 5.10 6.71 -16.76
CA THR A 113 5.73 5.61 -17.48
C THR A 113 7.26 5.58 -17.39
N PRO A 114 7.97 6.67 -17.04
CA PRO A 114 9.39 6.59 -16.73
C PRO A 114 9.76 5.63 -15.58
N THR A 115 10.83 4.85 -15.79
CA THR A 115 11.54 4.09 -14.74
C THR A 115 12.62 4.92 -14.05
N THR A 116 12.86 6.14 -14.52
CA THR A 116 13.83 7.09 -14.00
C THR A 116 13.25 8.51 -14.08
N SER A 117 13.65 9.39 -13.18
CA SER A 117 13.21 10.78 -13.17
C SER A 117 14.37 11.68 -12.75
N SER A 118 14.72 12.67 -13.56
CA SER A 118 15.64 13.73 -13.11
C SER A 118 14.82 14.86 -12.50
N GLY A 119 14.97 15.10 -11.19
CA GLY A 119 14.24 16.15 -10.48
C GLY A 119 13.25 15.68 -9.41
N GLY A 120 13.21 14.38 -9.08
CA GLY A 120 12.50 13.86 -7.89
C GLY A 120 11.10 13.31 -8.12
N GLY A 121 10.61 13.25 -9.36
CA GLY A 121 9.32 12.61 -9.66
C GLY A 121 9.28 11.12 -9.32
N THR A 122 8.12 10.66 -8.85
CA THR A 122 7.87 9.26 -8.50
C THR A 122 7.77 8.42 -9.76
N THR A 123 8.77 7.59 -10.02
CA THR A 123 8.81 6.73 -11.20
C THR A 123 7.81 5.59 -11.15
N SER A 124 7.34 5.14 -12.31
CA SER A 124 6.51 3.93 -12.46
C SER A 124 5.27 3.96 -11.56
N ALA A 125 4.55 5.07 -11.57
CA ALA A 125 3.39 5.31 -10.71
C ALA A 125 2.15 5.68 -11.52
N GLN A 126 0.98 5.55 -10.92
CA GLN A 126 -0.23 6.14 -11.44
C GLN A 126 -0.85 7.04 -10.40
N PHE A 127 -1.23 8.24 -10.82
CA PHE A 127 -1.82 9.26 -9.99
C PHE A 127 -3.21 9.57 -10.49
N THR A 128 -4.18 9.62 -9.58
CA THR A 128 -5.55 10.01 -9.87
C THR A 128 -5.92 11.21 -9.02
N TYR A 129 -6.14 12.35 -9.65
CA TYR A 129 -6.73 13.52 -9.03
C TYR A 129 -8.25 13.48 -9.20
N ILE A 130 -8.97 13.73 -8.11
CA ILE A 130 -10.43 13.80 -8.13
C ILE A 130 -10.84 15.12 -7.49
N ASN A 131 -11.75 15.86 -8.12
CA ASN A 131 -12.40 17.01 -7.54
C ASN A 131 -13.87 17.11 -7.97
N HIS A 132 -14.77 17.05 -7.00
CA HIS A 132 -16.23 17.20 -7.17
C HIS A 132 -16.79 18.34 -6.30
N GLY A 133 -15.94 19.30 -5.92
CA GLY A 133 -16.24 20.38 -4.98
C GLY A 133 -15.65 20.14 -3.58
N ASP A 134 -15.52 21.22 -2.81
CA ASP A 134 -14.77 21.25 -1.55
C ASP A 134 -15.26 20.23 -0.50
N GLY A 135 -16.57 19.92 -0.50
CA GLY A 135 -17.17 18.93 0.39
C GLY A 135 -16.82 17.47 0.08
N TYR A 136 -16.14 17.18 -1.03
CA TYR A 136 -15.87 15.83 -1.52
C TYR A 136 -14.41 15.41 -1.38
N SER A 137 -13.65 16.08 -0.50
CA SER A 137 -12.22 15.77 -0.23
C SER A 137 -11.38 15.68 -1.52
N PRO A 138 -11.32 16.79 -2.29
CA PRO A 138 -10.55 16.81 -3.53
C PRO A 138 -9.07 16.58 -3.25
N GLY A 139 -8.39 15.89 -4.16
CA GLY A 139 -6.97 15.63 -4.00
C GLY A 139 -6.43 14.50 -4.87
N TRP A 140 -5.11 14.39 -4.86
CA TRP A 140 -4.39 13.31 -5.53
C TRP A 140 -4.41 12.04 -4.70
N ARG A 141 -4.51 10.92 -5.40
CA ARG A 141 -4.25 9.58 -4.89
C ARG A 141 -3.17 8.96 -5.76
N ARG A 142 -2.26 8.23 -5.13
CA ARG A 142 -1.31 7.38 -5.85
C ARG A 142 -1.81 5.95 -5.77
N ASP A 143 -2.05 5.36 -6.94
CA ASP A 143 -2.50 3.98 -7.04
C ASP A 143 -1.32 3.05 -6.71
N TRP A 144 -1.59 1.95 -6.04
CA TRP A 144 -0.61 0.88 -5.92
C TRP A 144 -0.60 0.09 -7.22
N ASN A 145 0.48 0.22 -8.00
CA ASN A 145 0.71 -0.56 -9.21
C ASN A 145 1.82 -1.62 -8.98
N ARG A 146 1.76 -2.70 -9.76
CA ARG A 146 2.67 -3.85 -9.68
C ARG A 146 3.32 -4.07 -11.04
N GLN A 147 4.63 -4.28 -11.07
CA GLN A 147 5.35 -4.85 -12.21
C GLN A 147 5.86 -6.24 -11.82
N GLY A 148 5.50 -7.28 -12.58
CA GLY A 148 5.88 -8.66 -12.26
C GLY A 148 5.15 -9.23 -11.05
N ASP A 149 5.76 -10.18 -10.33
CA ASP A 149 5.04 -11.02 -9.38
C ASP A 149 5.07 -10.63 -7.88
N ALA A 150 5.76 -9.55 -7.51
CA ALA A 150 5.88 -9.14 -6.11
C ALA A 150 5.57 -7.65 -5.91
N MET A 151 5.14 -7.29 -4.69
CA MET A 151 5.02 -5.91 -4.23
C MET A 151 6.14 -5.66 -3.21
N THR A 152 6.89 -4.56 -3.37
CA THR A 152 7.95 -4.16 -2.45
C THR A 152 7.57 -2.87 -1.72
N GLY A 153 8.11 -2.68 -0.52
CA GLY A 153 7.85 -1.51 0.33
C GLY A 153 7.27 -1.87 1.69
N THR A 154 7.09 -0.84 2.53
CA THR A 154 6.53 -0.98 3.87
C THR A 154 5.01 -0.85 3.83
N ILE A 155 4.31 -1.78 4.46
CA ILE A 155 2.87 -1.66 4.73
C ILE A 155 2.73 -1.01 6.11
N ASN A 156 2.20 0.22 6.16
CA ASN A 156 1.83 0.87 7.41
C ASN A 156 0.33 0.65 7.68
N GLN A 157 0.00 0.22 8.90
CA GLN A 157 -1.35 -0.02 9.38
C GLN A 157 -1.69 0.85 10.61
N ASP A 158 -1.16 2.07 10.69
CA ASP A 158 -1.47 2.99 11.79
C ASP A 158 -2.93 3.51 11.72
N GLY A 159 -3.50 3.91 12.87
CA GLY A 159 -4.80 4.60 12.93
C GLY A 159 -6.05 3.73 12.83
N GLY A 160 -5.91 2.41 12.98
CA GLY A 160 -7.06 1.50 13.03
C GLY A 160 -8.03 1.77 14.18
N SER A 161 -9.32 1.58 13.92
CA SER A 161 -10.36 1.68 14.95
C SER A 161 -10.13 0.65 16.06
N GLN A 162 -10.41 1.03 17.31
CA GLN A 162 -10.43 0.09 18.42
C GLN A 162 -11.44 -1.03 18.16
N ASN A 163 -11.12 -2.25 18.61
CA ASN A 163 -11.93 -3.46 18.41
C ASN A 163 -12.14 -3.88 16.94
N ALA A 164 -11.36 -3.35 16.00
CA ALA A 164 -11.33 -3.80 14.61
C ALA A 164 -10.03 -4.55 14.31
N TYR A 165 -10.11 -5.60 13.48
CA TYR A 165 -8.91 -6.30 13.03
C TYR A 165 -8.20 -5.51 11.93
N MET A 166 -6.88 -5.34 12.07
CA MET A 166 -6.04 -4.70 11.04
C MET A 166 -5.71 -5.65 9.88
N SER A 167 -5.74 -6.96 10.13
CA SER A 167 -5.60 -7.99 9.11
C SER A 167 -6.38 -9.25 9.49
N THR A 168 -6.94 -9.93 8.49
CA THR A 168 -7.68 -11.19 8.68
C THR A 168 -7.19 -12.23 7.68
N ALA A 169 -6.89 -13.44 8.15
CA ALA A 169 -6.38 -14.53 7.31
C ALA A 169 -7.15 -15.84 7.53
N LEU A 170 -8.47 -15.83 7.34
CA LEU A 170 -9.36 -16.97 7.56
C LEU A 170 -9.42 -17.88 6.32
N CYS A 171 -9.07 -19.17 6.45
CA CYS A 171 -9.14 -20.15 5.36
C CYS A 171 -10.38 -21.03 5.49
N SER A 172 -11.06 -21.30 4.37
CA SER A 172 -12.24 -22.18 4.28
C SER A 172 -11.92 -23.61 3.82
N GLY A 173 -10.63 -23.98 3.74
CA GLY A 173 -10.20 -25.33 3.42
C GLY A 173 -10.56 -26.37 4.51
N THR A 174 -10.25 -27.64 4.25
CA THR A 174 -10.57 -28.76 5.14
C THR A 174 -10.07 -28.53 6.57
N ARG A 175 -10.94 -28.86 7.55
CA ARG A 175 -10.61 -28.77 8.98
C ARG A 175 -9.33 -29.55 9.29
N GLY A 176 -8.46 -28.93 10.09
CA GLY A 176 -7.16 -29.53 10.44
C GLY A 176 -6.07 -29.27 9.42
N GLY A 177 -6.36 -28.62 8.28
CA GLY A 177 -5.34 -28.10 7.37
C GLY A 177 -4.46 -27.04 8.06
N LYS A 178 -3.14 -27.11 7.83
CA LYS A 178 -2.20 -26.11 8.32
C LYS A 178 -2.19 -24.88 7.41
N LYS A 179 -2.26 -23.69 7.99
CA LYS A 179 -2.10 -22.41 7.29
C LYS A 179 -0.74 -21.82 7.59
N TYR A 180 -0.04 -21.38 6.54
CA TYR A 180 1.16 -20.54 6.64
C TYR A 180 0.73 -19.07 6.64
N LEU A 181 1.05 -18.34 7.71
CA LEU A 181 0.67 -16.94 7.87
C LEU A 181 1.77 -16.01 7.37
N ARG A 182 3.01 -16.23 7.81
CA ARG A 182 4.18 -15.43 7.44
C ARG A 182 5.41 -16.32 7.24
N LYS A 183 6.29 -15.88 6.34
CA LYS A 183 7.61 -16.49 6.09
C LYS A 183 8.64 -15.37 5.98
N PHE A 184 9.71 -15.43 6.75
CA PHE A 184 10.69 -14.34 6.85
C PHE A 184 12.10 -14.87 7.15
N ARG A 185 13.12 -14.08 6.78
CA ARG A 185 14.55 -14.34 7.04
C ARG A 185 15.31 -13.01 7.04
N GLY A 186 16.51 -12.98 7.63
CA GLY A 186 17.35 -11.78 7.68
C GLY A 186 18.06 -11.48 6.36
N GLY A 187 18.71 -12.48 5.78
CA GLY A 187 19.49 -12.36 4.55
C GLY A 187 19.45 -13.61 3.68
N GLU A 188 20.22 -13.58 2.59
CA GLU A 188 20.39 -14.75 1.73
C GLU A 188 21.19 -15.83 2.47
N GLY A 189 20.69 -17.08 2.43
CA GLY A 189 21.29 -18.20 3.16
C GLY A 189 20.87 -18.31 4.63
N ASP A 190 20.30 -17.26 5.22
CA ASP A 190 19.80 -17.31 6.60
C ASP A 190 18.66 -18.30 6.78
N THR A 191 18.53 -18.77 8.02
CA THR A 191 17.41 -19.62 8.42
C THR A 191 16.10 -18.90 8.22
N ILE A 192 15.22 -19.57 7.49
CA ILE A 192 13.85 -19.12 7.25
C ILE A 192 13.02 -19.46 8.48
N TRP A 193 12.27 -18.47 8.95
CA TRP A 193 11.22 -18.62 9.95
C TRP A 193 9.84 -18.67 9.29
N HIS A 194 8.99 -19.52 9.83
CA HIS A 194 7.60 -19.71 9.43
C HIS A 194 6.71 -19.48 10.64
N GLU A 195 5.65 -18.72 10.46
CA GLU A 195 4.54 -18.68 11.40
C GLU A 195 3.35 -19.45 10.81
N THR A 196 2.86 -20.44 11.55
CA THR A 196 1.77 -21.30 11.08
C THR A 196 0.68 -21.47 12.13
N VAL A 197 -0.54 -21.78 11.67
CA VAL A 197 -1.69 -22.07 12.53
C VAL A 197 -2.43 -23.32 12.07
N GLN A 198 -2.80 -24.19 13.02
CA GLN A 198 -3.52 -25.44 12.75
C GLN A 198 -4.24 -25.93 14.02
N GLY A 199 -5.55 -26.20 13.92
CA GLY A 199 -6.31 -26.97 14.92
C GLY A 199 -6.30 -26.43 16.37
N GLY A 200 -5.96 -25.15 16.58
CA GLY A 200 -5.82 -24.54 17.92
C GLY A 200 -4.38 -24.27 18.35
N VAL A 201 -3.40 -24.50 17.47
CA VAL A 201 -1.98 -24.27 17.75
C VAL A 201 -1.40 -23.24 16.79
N VAL A 202 -0.75 -22.22 17.36
CA VAL A 202 0.12 -21.28 16.63
C VAL A 202 1.57 -21.71 16.86
N ARG A 203 2.37 -21.70 15.79
CA ARG A 203 3.76 -22.19 15.81
C ARG A 203 4.69 -21.23 15.12
N TRP A 204 5.89 -21.11 15.68
CA TRP A 204 7.07 -20.59 15.00
C TRP A 204 8.01 -21.74 14.72
N ALA A 205 8.35 -21.92 13.45
CA ALA A 205 9.18 -23.02 12.96
C ALA A 205 10.29 -22.50 12.06
N THR A 206 11.35 -23.31 11.91
CA THR A 206 12.53 -22.97 11.12
C THR A 206 12.83 -24.00 10.03
N GLY A 207 13.65 -23.60 9.05
CA GLY A 207 14.14 -24.44 7.97
C GLY A 207 13.52 -24.16 6.61
N ASN A 208 13.85 -24.96 5.59
CA ASN A 208 13.30 -24.78 4.24
C ASN A 208 11.78 -24.98 4.21
N THR A 209 11.29 -25.88 5.05
CA THR A 209 9.88 -26.12 5.39
C THR A 209 9.64 -25.79 6.86
N ASP A 210 8.39 -25.81 7.32
CA ASP A 210 8.04 -25.56 8.73
C ASP A 210 8.16 -26.80 9.63
N ALA A 211 8.99 -27.76 9.25
CA ALA A 211 9.08 -29.06 9.93
C ALA A 211 9.70 -28.95 11.33
N GLN A 212 10.61 -27.99 11.56
CA GLN A 212 11.27 -27.80 12.85
C GLN A 212 10.51 -26.75 13.68
N GLU A 213 9.54 -27.20 14.47
CA GLU A 213 8.85 -26.33 15.46
C GLU A 213 9.84 -25.88 16.54
N GLU A 214 10.05 -24.57 16.70
CA GLU A 214 10.90 -23.99 17.75
C GLU A 214 10.08 -23.58 18.98
N LEU A 215 8.92 -22.98 18.75
CA LEU A 215 8.03 -22.46 19.77
C LEU A 215 6.58 -22.66 19.35
N SER A 216 5.74 -23.15 20.25
CA SER A 216 4.31 -23.27 20.00
C SER A 216 3.45 -22.87 21.20
N LEU A 217 2.28 -22.32 20.88
CA LEU A 217 1.22 -22.05 21.84
C LEU A 217 -0.03 -22.81 21.40
N SER A 218 -0.57 -23.62 22.30
CA SER A 218 -1.71 -24.50 22.06
C SER A 218 -2.78 -24.30 23.11
N SER A 219 -4.04 -24.32 22.68
CA SER A 219 -5.19 -24.36 23.60
C SER A 219 -5.26 -25.64 24.45
N ALA A 220 -4.51 -26.69 24.08
CA ALA A 220 -4.53 -27.97 24.79
C ALA A 220 -3.43 -28.11 25.85
N TYR A 221 -2.26 -27.48 25.65
CA TYR A 221 -1.10 -27.68 26.52
C TYR A 221 -0.33 -26.40 26.87
N GLY A 222 -0.77 -25.23 26.39
CA GLY A 222 -0.08 -23.96 26.63
C GLY A 222 1.20 -23.83 25.79
N LEU A 223 2.27 -23.33 26.41
CA LEU A 223 3.55 -23.02 25.78
C LEU A 223 4.45 -24.26 25.69
N ARG A 224 5.10 -24.45 24.54
CA ARG A 224 6.19 -25.42 24.37
C ARG A 224 7.35 -24.76 23.64
N SER A 225 8.56 -24.93 24.19
CA SER A 225 9.83 -24.55 23.56
C SER A 225 10.61 -25.81 23.19
N ARG A 226 11.27 -25.81 22.02
CA ARG A 226 12.25 -26.85 21.66
C ARG A 226 13.55 -26.70 22.46
N GLY A 227 14.02 -25.47 22.59
CA GLY A 227 15.26 -25.13 23.28
C GLY A 227 15.05 -24.75 24.75
N GLU A 228 16.17 -24.48 25.42
CA GLU A 228 16.20 -23.94 26.79
C GLU A 228 15.50 -22.57 26.86
N ILE A 229 14.82 -22.32 27.98
CA ILE A 229 14.25 -21.01 28.30
C ILE A 229 15.24 -20.31 29.24
N THR A 230 15.91 -19.27 28.73
CA THR A 230 16.84 -18.44 29.49
C THR A 230 16.18 -17.12 29.88
N SER A 231 16.53 -16.59 31.05
CA SER A 231 16.05 -15.29 31.53
C SER A 231 17.22 -14.42 31.93
N LEU A 232 17.23 -13.18 31.45
CA LEU A 232 18.18 -12.14 31.85
C LEU A 232 17.66 -11.28 33.02
N SER A 233 16.46 -11.60 33.52
CA SER A 233 15.89 -10.94 34.71
C SER A 233 16.40 -11.62 35.98
N ALA A 234 16.73 -10.84 37.00
CA ALA A 234 17.08 -11.36 38.30
C ALA A 234 15.96 -12.26 38.88
N ASN A 235 14.69 -11.91 38.65
CA ASN A 235 13.56 -12.80 38.94
C ASN A 235 13.22 -13.58 37.66
N GLY A 236 13.73 -14.80 37.53
CA GLY A 236 13.79 -15.52 36.26
C GLY A 236 12.50 -16.24 35.87
N LEU A 237 11.93 -17.04 36.79
CA LEU A 237 10.74 -17.85 36.55
C LEU A 237 9.78 -17.74 37.74
N ARG A 238 8.48 -17.54 37.47
CA ARG A 238 7.44 -17.36 38.51
C ARG A 238 6.22 -18.23 38.25
N ILE A 239 5.69 -18.81 39.33
CA ILE A 239 4.36 -19.42 39.42
C ILE A 239 3.51 -18.49 40.28
N ALA A 240 2.49 -17.86 39.70
CA ALA A 240 1.58 -16.96 40.39
C ALA A 240 0.18 -17.54 40.42
N TYR A 241 -0.25 -18.02 41.59
CA TYR A 241 -1.55 -18.65 41.76
C TYR A 241 -2.11 -18.38 43.17
N GLY A 242 -3.42 -18.15 43.29
CA GLY A 242 -4.03 -17.71 44.55
C GLY A 242 -3.50 -16.34 45.00
N ASN A 243 -3.12 -16.23 46.28
CA ASN A 243 -2.65 -14.98 46.91
C ASN A 243 -1.13 -14.79 46.86
N TYR A 244 -0.36 -15.79 46.40
CA TYR A 244 1.11 -15.77 46.47
C TYR A 244 1.74 -16.02 45.11
N GLY A 245 2.94 -15.48 44.93
CA GLY A 245 3.85 -15.84 43.85
C GLY A 245 5.04 -16.60 44.41
N PHE A 246 5.37 -17.75 43.82
CA PHE A 246 6.64 -18.45 44.02
C PHE A 246 7.54 -18.17 42.82
N PHE A 247 8.80 -17.83 43.04
CA PHE A 247 9.72 -17.57 41.92
C PHE A 247 11.17 -17.88 42.23
N ILE A 248 11.92 -18.19 41.17
CA ILE A 248 13.37 -18.40 41.20
C ILE A 248 14.03 -17.06 40.93
N ARG A 249 14.93 -16.63 41.82
CA ARG A 249 15.68 -15.39 41.71
C ARG A 249 17.17 -15.65 41.70
N ASN A 250 17.92 -15.08 40.77
CA ASN A 250 19.38 -14.98 40.84
C ASN A 250 19.74 -13.48 40.91
N ASP A 251 20.44 -13.06 41.95
CA ASP A 251 20.81 -11.64 42.16
C ASP A 251 22.25 -11.30 41.75
N GLY A 252 22.96 -12.25 41.13
CA GLY A 252 24.36 -12.14 40.74
C GLY A 252 25.33 -12.71 41.78
N GLY A 253 24.89 -12.90 43.04
CA GLY A 253 25.67 -13.57 44.08
C GLY A 253 25.13 -14.94 44.44
N SER A 254 23.81 -15.11 44.44
CA SER A 254 23.17 -16.38 44.83
C SER A 254 21.84 -16.58 44.11
N THR A 255 21.39 -17.84 44.06
CA THR A 255 20.08 -18.23 43.54
C THR A 255 19.13 -18.62 44.67
N TYR A 256 17.91 -18.10 44.64
CA TYR A 256 16.91 -18.22 45.69
C TYR A 256 15.59 -18.77 45.16
N LEU A 257 14.90 -19.54 45.99
CA LEU A 257 13.46 -19.78 45.86
C LEU A 257 12.71 -18.82 46.78
N MET A 258 11.95 -17.90 46.19
CA MET A 258 11.36 -16.76 46.89
C MET A 258 9.83 -16.80 46.84
N LEU A 259 9.19 -16.17 47.83
CA LEU A 259 7.74 -16.03 47.93
C LEU A 259 7.36 -14.56 48.07
N THR A 260 6.21 -14.16 47.53
CA THR A 260 5.67 -12.81 47.70
C THR A 260 4.94 -12.62 49.04
N ALA A 261 4.58 -11.38 49.37
CA ALA A 261 3.56 -11.13 50.38
C ALA A 261 2.18 -11.66 49.91
N SER A 262 1.30 -11.96 50.88
CA SER A 262 -0.08 -12.37 50.59
C SER A 262 -0.83 -11.23 49.90
N GLY A 263 -1.55 -11.54 48.82
CA GLY A 263 -2.29 -10.56 48.02
C GLY A 263 -1.46 -9.91 46.91
N ASP A 264 -0.14 -10.15 46.87
CA ASP A 264 0.79 -9.51 45.95
C ASP A 264 1.56 -10.53 45.09
N LYS A 265 0.83 -11.43 44.43
CA LYS A 265 1.41 -12.57 43.67
C LYS A 265 2.37 -12.19 42.53
N PHE A 266 2.35 -10.94 42.06
CA PHE A 266 3.26 -10.42 41.04
C PHE A 266 4.34 -9.49 41.59
N GLY A 267 4.30 -9.15 42.88
CA GLY A 267 5.25 -8.24 43.49
C GLY A 267 6.55 -8.89 43.93
N THR A 268 7.23 -8.19 44.85
CA THR A 268 8.58 -8.53 45.32
C THR A 268 8.56 -9.67 46.34
N TRP A 269 9.75 -10.12 46.76
CA TRP A 269 9.85 -11.17 47.77
C TRP A 269 9.58 -10.64 49.17
N ASN A 270 9.00 -11.49 50.03
CA ASN A 270 8.85 -11.23 51.45
C ASN A 270 10.14 -11.57 52.23
N GLY A 271 10.07 -11.60 53.57
CA GLY A 271 11.21 -11.94 54.43
C GLY A 271 11.62 -13.42 54.44
N LEU A 272 10.83 -14.32 53.86
CA LEU A 272 11.11 -15.76 53.88
C LEU A 272 12.25 -16.11 52.94
N ARG A 273 13.11 -17.05 53.36
CA ARG A 273 14.17 -17.66 52.54
C ARG A 273 14.06 -19.18 52.56
N PRO A 274 13.06 -19.76 51.85
CA PRO A 274 12.87 -21.21 51.79
C PRO A 274 14.11 -21.98 51.32
N LEU A 275 14.83 -21.47 50.31
CA LEU A 275 16.05 -22.08 49.78
C LEU A 275 16.96 -21.02 49.16
N THR A 276 18.27 -21.16 49.39
CA THR A 276 19.34 -20.36 48.78
C THR A 276 20.47 -21.27 48.31
N ILE A 277 21.10 -20.92 47.20
CA ILE A 277 22.24 -21.60 46.58
C ILE A 277 23.28 -20.53 46.29
N ASN A 278 24.47 -20.68 46.89
CA ASN A 278 25.62 -19.81 46.66
C ASN A 278 26.44 -20.27 45.46
#